data_AF-A0AAU4B2B3-F1
#
_entry.id   AF-A0AAU4B2B3-F1
#
_cell.length_a   1.000
_cell.length_b   1.000
_cell.length_c   1.000
_cell.angle_alpha   90.00
_cell.angle_beta   90.00
_cell.angle_gamma   90.00
#
_symmetry.space_group_name_H-M   'P 1'
#
loop_
_entity.id
_entity.type
_entity.pdbx_description
1 polymer ?
#
loop_
_entity_poly.entity_id
_entity_poly.type
_entity_poly.pdbx_seq_one_letter_code
_entity_poly.pdbx_strand_id
1 'polypeptide(L)'
;MSQQTTDPRPDDRAAGPDGGPPRPARTRWRRLLPWKHRRDLTPEQLRRRKLVTRSLTGVCVICVGTLGWSVGQALTYPGKDSTTARLAEWARDHELGFVVDKLEDMQYSMDPPKVGGTLPADALARMKATQGAAPTPAHVTAQPLVPLHAPMPPPVSPALPGEGVYRTLAAAHDQPIVQGTYVRPDGDHTSYEAAVAWISGKYARFQLHPGFREPGGTFDVPPSIPKGLRTGLVATWNGGFRITDGGSRGGFYLDGRTAGSLRDGAASEVFYRDGSIRIGVWGRDVRMTPDVTGVRQCLELMVDRGRVVPDIGDDSKWGVSDQSRMFVPRSGVGVTAQGDIVMVVGQALSAQTLAQLMQRAGAVRAMPLDMNRAWPSFMSYDGTRTPADPTPTNILDFEDPPDRYYAQATRDFVAVYAR
;
A
#
# COMPACT_ATOMS: atom_id res chain seq x y z
N MET A 1 94.23 3.95 -35.61
CA MET A 1 95.25 4.86 -35.06
C MET A 1 95.69 4.31 -33.72
N SER A 2 96.88 3.72 -33.70
CA SER A 2 97.58 3.29 -32.51
C SER A 2 97.80 4.47 -31.56
N GLN A 3 97.70 4.25 -30.25
CA GLN A 3 98.86 4.44 -29.37
C GLN A 3 98.59 3.87 -27.98
N GLN A 4 99.53 3.03 -27.57
CA GLN A 4 99.79 2.53 -26.24
C GLN A 4 100.99 3.33 -25.71
N THR A 5 100.96 3.79 -24.45
CA THR A 5 102.13 4.16 -23.62
C THR A 5 101.66 4.11 -22.15
N THR A 6 101.99 3.06 -21.38
CA THR A 6 103.13 2.86 -20.44
C THR A 6 103.24 3.87 -19.26
N ASP A 7 102.76 3.42 -18.07
CA ASP A 7 103.41 3.29 -16.73
C ASP A 7 104.30 4.43 -16.13
N PRO A 8 104.69 4.45 -14.81
CA PRO A 8 104.01 4.05 -13.54
C PRO A 8 104.27 5.00 -12.30
N ARG A 9 103.55 4.75 -11.19
CA ARG A 9 103.99 4.80 -9.75
C ARG A 9 104.20 6.16 -9.00
N PRO A 10 104.30 6.19 -7.64
CA PRO A 10 103.17 6.34 -6.70
C PRO A 10 103.42 7.43 -5.62
N ASP A 11 102.67 7.34 -4.51
CA ASP A 11 102.78 8.06 -3.21
C ASP A 11 101.82 9.25 -3.02
N ASP A 12 100.78 9.07 -2.21
CA ASP A 12 100.95 9.34 -0.78
C ASP A 12 99.80 8.79 0.08
N ARG A 13 100.17 8.29 1.26
CA ARG A 13 99.29 7.73 2.29
C ARG A 13 98.65 8.86 3.11
N ALA A 14 97.36 8.77 3.37
CA ALA A 14 96.80 9.18 4.67
C ALA A 14 95.56 8.35 5.00
N ALA A 15 95.67 7.61 6.11
CA ALA A 15 94.62 6.83 6.72
C ALA A 15 93.65 7.71 7.52
N GLY A 16 92.37 7.38 7.51
CA GLY A 16 91.35 7.95 8.39
C GLY A 16 90.00 7.24 8.18
N PRO A 17 89.33 6.69 9.21
CA PRO A 17 88.37 5.61 9.05
C PRO A 17 86.89 6.04 9.20
N ASP A 18 86.03 5.11 8.74
CA ASP A 18 84.67 4.82 9.21
C ASP A 18 83.57 5.89 9.22
N GLY A 19 82.43 5.54 8.61
CA GLY A 19 81.15 6.17 8.95
C GLY A 19 80.15 6.39 7.81
N GLY A 20 80.06 5.51 6.81
CA GLY A 20 78.96 5.58 5.84
C GLY A 20 77.61 5.25 6.51
N PRO A 21 76.56 6.08 6.38
CA PRO A 21 75.30 5.86 7.07
C PRO A 21 74.58 4.59 6.57
N PRO A 22 73.88 3.85 7.45
CA PRO A 22 73.27 2.58 7.09
C PRO A 22 72.13 2.78 6.09
N ARG A 23 72.13 1.97 5.03
CA ARG A 23 71.00 1.85 4.09
C ARG A 23 69.71 1.60 4.89
N PRO A 24 68.61 2.35 4.65
CA PRO A 24 67.37 2.12 5.39
C PRO A 24 66.87 0.72 5.07
N ALA A 25 66.71 -0.08 6.12
CA ALA A 25 66.13 -1.41 6.07
C ALA A 25 64.78 -1.33 5.35
N ARG A 26 64.58 -2.18 4.33
CA ARG A 26 63.27 -2.38 3.69
C ARG A 26 62.27 -2.69 4.80
N THR A 27 61.46 -1.71 5.17
CA THR A 27 60.34 -1.88 6.08
C THR A 27 59.45 -2.93 5.43
N ARG A 28 59.52 -4.18 5.92
CA ARG A 28 58.55 -5.20 5.57
C ARG A 28 57.21 -4.63 5.97
N TRP A 29 56.45 -4.17 4.98
CA TRP A 29 55.02 -3.97 5.10
C TRP A 29 54.45 -5.32 5.54
N ARG A 30 54.32 -5.52 6.86
CA ARG A 30 53.52 -6.60 7.41
C ARG A 30 52.10 -6.27 7.00
N ARG A 31 51.69 -6.76 5.82
CA ARG A 31 50.28 -7.03 5.55
C ARG A 31 49.85 -7.98 6.66
N LEU A 32 49.21 -7.42 7.68
CA LEU A 32 48.48 -8.18 8.69
C LEU A 32 47.30 -8.84 7.94
N LEU A 33 47.58 -9.96 7.28
CA LEU A 33 46.55 -10.85 6.79
C LEU A 33 45.91 -11.54 7.99
N PRO A 34 44.57 -11.66 8.07
CA PRO A 34 43.88 -11.85 9.36
C PRO A 34 43.90 -13.29 9.89
N TRP A 35 44.63 -14.22 9.26
CA TRP A 35 44.55 -15.64 9.60
C TRP A 35 45.93 -16.31 9.59
N LYS A 36 46.72 -16.08 10.64
CA LYS A 36 47.81 -17.00 10.99
C LYS A 36 47.23 -18.36 11.38
N HIS A 37 47.90 -19.44 10.95
CA HIS A 37 47.51 -20.79 11.31
C HIS A 37 47.61 -20.95 12.84
N ARG A 38 46.73 -21.76 13.47
CA ARG A 38 46.66 -21.91 14.93
C ARG A 38 48.01 -22.27 15.58
N ARG A 39 48.87 -22.95 14.80
CA ARG A 39 50.22 -23.39 15.20
C ARG A 39 51.26 -22.25 15.27
N ASP A 40 50.98 -21.10 14.66
CA ASP A 40 51.93 -19.97 14.55
C ASP A 40 51.58 -18.80 15.51
N LEU A 41 50.64 -19.04 16.43
CA LEU A 41 50.14 -18.04 17.37
C LEU A 41 50.74 -18.28 18.76
N THR A 42 51.19 -17.20 19.41
CA THR A 42 51.61 -17.28 20.82
C THR A 42 50.41 -17.59 21.74
N PRO A 43 50.64 -18.13 22.95
CA PRO A 43 49.55 -18.42 23.90
C PRO A 43 48.64 -17.21 24.19
N GLU A 44 49.21 -16.01 24.29
CA GLU A 44 48.47 -14.76 24.46
C GLU A 44 47.62 -14.40 23.24
N GLN A 45 48.18 -14.58 22.03
CA GLN A 45 47.44 -14.37 20.78
C GLN A 45 46.29 -15.37 20.62
N LEU A 46 46.45 -16.62 21.08
CA LEU A 46 45.39 -17.63 21.11
C LEU A 46 44.28 -17.25 22.12
N ARG A 47 44.63 -16.76 23.31
CA ARG A 47 43.64 -16.26 24.29
C ARG A 47 42.88 -15.05 23.75
N ARG A 48 43.57 -14.07 23.18
CA ARG A 48 42.96 -12.87 22.57
C ARG A 48 42.05 -13.25 21.39
N ARG A 49 42.48 -14.17 20.52
CA ARG A 49 41.65 -14.69 19.42
C ARG A 49 40.40 -15.40 19.95
N LYS A 50 40.52 -16.25 20.97
CA LYS A 50 39.34 -16.90 21.60
C LYS A 50 38.38 -15.89 22.20
N LEU A 51 38.88 -14.87 22.90
CA LEU A 51 38.06 -13.80 23.46
C LEU A 51 37.35 -13.02 22.35
N VAL A 52 38.08 -12.56 21.34
CA VAL A 52 37.51 -11.83 20.18
C VAL A 52 36.46 -12.66 19.45
N THR A 53 36.75 -13.94 19.17
CA THR A 53 35.76 -14.82 18.51
C THR A 53 34.52 -15.00 19.39
N ARG A 54 34.67 -15.26 20.70
CA ARG A 54 33.53 -15.38 21.61
C ARG A 54 32.72 -14.09 21.73
N SER A 55 33.39 -12.94 21.77
CA SER A 55 32.73 -11.63 21.78
C SER A 55 31.99 -11.37 20.47
N LEU A 56 32.60 -11.62 19.31
CA LEU A 56 31.95 -11.49 18.01
C LEU A 56 30.76 -12.44 17.88
N THR A 57 30.91 -13.70 18.28
CA THR A 57 29.79 -14.66 18.31
C THR A 57 28.69 -14.20 19.27
N GLY A 58 29.04 -13.71 20.46
CA GLY A 58 28.08 -13.17 21.42
C GLY A 58 27.30 -11.98 20.86
N VAL A 59 28.00 -11.03 20.22
CA VAL A 59 27.38 -9.90 19.52
C VAL A 59 26.47 -10.38 18.39
N CYS A 60 26.93 -11.32 17.55
CA CYS A 60 26.08 -11.88 16.49
C CYS A 60 24.83 -12.56 17.03
N VAL A 61 24.94 -13.34 18.10
CA VAL A 61 23.78 -14.00 18.74
C VAL A 61 22.81 -12.96 19.30
N ILE A 62 23.30 -11.89 19.94
CA ILE A 62 22.44 -10.81 20.43
C ILE A 62 21.74 -10.10 19.26
N CYS A 63 22.47 -9.76 18.20
CA CYS A 63 21.90 -9.11 17.01
C CYS A 63 20.85 -9.99 16.32
N VAL A 64 21.14 -11.27 16.10
CA VAL A 64 20.19 -12.21 15.48
C VAL A 64 19.00 -12.46 16.40
N GLY A 65 19.23 -12.59 17.72
CA GLY A 65 18.18 -12.80 18.71
C GLY A 65 17.22 -11.61 18.81
N THR A 66 17.76 -10.38 18.83
CA THR A 66 16.95 -9.14 18.86
C THR A 66 16.18 -8.94 17.56
N LEU A 67 16.82 -9.20 16.41
CA LEU A 67 16.15 -9.18 15.10
C LEU A 67 15.02 -10.22 15.03
N GLY A 68 15.30 -11.46 15.43
CA GLY A 68 14.32 -12.55 15.45
C GLY A 68 13.16 -12.27 16.40
N TRP A 69 13.44 -11.65 17.56
CA TRP A 69 12.42 -11.17 18.48
C TRP A 69 11.55 -10.07 17.85
N SER A 70 12.15 -9.08 17.20
CA SER A 70 11.44 -7.97 16.53
C SER A 70 10.53 -8.47 15.40
N VAL A 71 11.05 -9.32 14.52
CA VAL A 71 10.26 -9.95 13.45
C VAL A 71 9.17 -10.86 14.03
N GLY A 72 9.48 -11.60 15.11
CA GLY A 72 8.52 -12.43 15.83
C GLY A 72 7.33 -11.62 16.34
N GLN A 73 7.58 -10.44 16.92
CA GLN A 73 6.52 -9.50 17.34
C GLN A 73 5.69 -9.01 16.14
N ALA A 74 6.32 -8.68 15.01
CA ALA A 74 5.60 -8.28 13.81
C ALA A 74 4.66 -9.39 13.27
N LEU A 75 5.11 -10.63 13.31
CA LEU A 75 4.32 -11.77 12.83
C LEU A 75 3.19 -12.17 13.79
N THR A 76 3.25 -11.72 15.05
CA THR A 76 2.33 -12.17 16.11
C THR A 76 1.41 -11.08 16.65
N TYR A 77 1.52 -9.83 16.17
CA TYR A 77 0.62 -8.77 16.64
C TYR A 77 -0.86 -9.06 16.31
N PRO A 78 -1.82 -8.53 17.09
CA PRO A 78 -3.24 -8.82 16.90
C PRO A 78 -3.77 -8.34 15.54
N GLY A 79 -4.61 -9.13 14.87
CA GLY A 79 -5.23 -8.75 13.61
C GLY A 79 -5.25 -9.88 12.60
N LYS A 80 -5.81 -9.62 11.42
CA LYS A 80 -6.01 -10.63 10.37
C LYS A 80 -5.18 -10.43 9.10
N ASP A 81 -4.26 -9.46 9.11
CA ASP A 81 -3.42 -9.20 7.96
C ASP A 81 -2.52 -10.40 7.62
N SER A 82 -2.28 -10.58 6.32
CA SER A 82 -1.40 -11.62 5.78
C SER A 82 0.03 -11.54 6.35
N THR A 83 0.76 -12.66 6.30
CA THR A 83 2.17 -12.71 6.74
C THR A 83 3.06 -11.79 5.89
N THR A 84 2.77 -11.69 4.59
CA THR A 84 3.45 -10.78 3.66
C THR A 84 3.22 -9.34 4.06
N ALA A 85 1.97 -8.96 4.35
CA ALA A 85 1.62 -7.62 4.81
C ALA A 85 2.37 -7.24 6.09
N ARG A 86 2.37 -8.14 7.09
CA ARG A 86 3.06 -7.94 8.38
C ARG A 86 4.56 -7.71 8.24
N LEU A 87 5.23 -8.48 7.37
CA LEU A 87 6.67 -8.33 7.12
C LEU A 87 6.98 -7.04 6.35
N ALA A 88 6.14 -6.67 5.38
CA ALA A 88 6.30 -5.42 4.64
C ALA A 88 6.13 -4.20 5.56
N GLU A 89 5.15 -4.24 6.46
CA GLU A 89 4.98 -3.21 7.51
C GLU A 89 6.20 -3.11 8.41
N TRP A 90 6.67 -4.25 8.95
CA TRP A 90 7.85 -4.29 9.81
C TRP A 90 9.08 -3.70 9.12
N ALA A 91 9.32 -4.03 7.85
CA ALA A 91 10.46 -3.49 7.12
C ALA A 91 10.34 -1.97 6.95
N ARG A 92 9.16 -1.46 6.59
CA ARG A 92 8.90 -0.02 6.46
C ARG A 92 9.07 0.72 7.79
N ASP A 93 8.65 0.12 8.91
CA ASP A 93 8.84 0.69 10.26
C ASP A 93 10.31 0.81 10.68
N HIS A 94 11.19 0.01 10.08
CA HIS A 94 12.63 0.02 10.34
C HIS A 94 13.41 0.80 9.27
N GLU A 95 12.75 1.75 8.61
CA GLU A 95 13.33 2.61 7.54
C GLU A 95 13.81 1.82 6.30
N LEU A 96 13.37 0.57 6.15
CA LEU A 96 13.68 -0.28 5.00
C LEU A 96 12.62 -0.19 3.90
N GLY A 97 11.78 0.86 3.89
CA GLY A 97 10.75 1.04 2.86
C GLY A 97 11.31 0.97 1.45
N PHE A 98 12.45 1.62 1.20
CA PHE A 98 13.15 1.57 -0.08
C PHE A 98 13.57 0.16 -0.51
N VAL A 99 13.80 -0.76 0.43
CA VAL A 99 14.12 -2.17 0.14
C VAL A 99 12.84 -2.88 -0.30
N VAL A 100 11.74 -2.64 0.42
CA VAL A 100 10.44 -3.22 0.07
C VAL A 100 10.03 -2.76 -1.33
N ASP A 101 10.13 -1.46 -1.62
CA ASP A 101 9.77 -0.90 -2.92
C ASP A 101 10.64 -1.51 -4.05
N LYS A 102 11.96 -1.65 -3.83
CA LYS A 102 12.85 -2.32 -4.80
C LYS A 102 12.51 -3.80 -5.01
N LEU A 103 12.09 -4.50 -3.97
CA LEU A 103 11.66 -5.90 -4.08
C LEU A 103 10.34 -6.00 -4.83
N GLU A 104 9.41 -5.07 -4.60
CA GLU A 104 8.15 -4.94 -5.33
C GLU A 104 8.43 -4.67 -6.83
N ASP A 105 9.33 -3.73 -7.15
CA ASP A 105 9.73 -3.41 -8.54
C ASP A 105 10.42 -4.61 -9.23
N MET A 106 11.27 -5.34 -8.49
CA MET A 106 11.93 -6.54 -9.00
C MET A 106 10.91 -7.65 -9.26
N GLN A 107 9.98 -7.87 -8.33
CA GLN A 107 8.89 -8.84 -8.49
C GLN A 107 8.02 -8.51 -9.71
N TYR A 108 7.66 -7.24 -9.88
CA TYR A 108 6.91 -6.78 -11.06
C TYR A 108 7.68 -7.02 -12.36
N SER A 109 9.00 -6.79 -12.35
CA SER A 109 9.85 -7.03 -13.51
C SER A 109 9.97 -8.51 -13.87
N MET A 110 9.87 -9.41 -12.88
CA MET A 110 9.92 -10.86 -13.08
C MET A 110 8.57 -11.45 -13.49
N ASP A 111 7.47 -10.90 -12.97
CA ASP A 111 6.10 -11.39 -13.19
C ASP A 111 5.14 -10.21 -13.46
N PRO A 112 5.29 -9.52 -14.60
CA PRO A 112 4.39 -8.43 -14.96
C PRO A 112 2.99 -8.99 -15.27
N PRO A 113 1.93 -8.20 -15.05
CA PRO A 113 0.57 -8.62 -15.39
C PRO A 113 0.44 -9.07 -16.84
N LYS A 114 -0.37 -10.09 -17.04
CA LYS A 114 -0.59 -10.69 -18.34
C LYS A 114 -1.31 -9.71 -19.27
N VAL A 115 -0.72 -9.49 -20.45
CA VAL A 115 -1.40 -8.82 -21.56
C VAL A 115 -2.15 -9.85 -22.39
N GLY A 116 -3.43 -9.56 -22.65
CA GLY A 116 -4.39 -10.37 -23.37
C GLY A 116 -4.96 -11.53 -22.56
N GLY A 117 -5.65 -12.44 -23.26
CA GLY A 117 -6.29 -13.60 -22.67
C GLY A 117 -7.74 -13.36 -22.23
N THR A 118 -8.31 -14.37 -21.57
CA THR A 118 -9.71 -14.37 -21.12
C THR A 118 -9.77 -14.37 -19.60
N LEU A 119 -10.86 -13.84 -19.05
CA LEU A 119 -11.15 -13.95 -17.62
C LEU A 119 -11.08 -15.42 -17.16
N PRO A 120 -10.53 -15.67 -15.96
CA PRO A 120 -10.71 -16.93 -15.24
C PRO A 120 -12.19 -17.31 -15.13
N ALA A 121 -12.47 -18.61 -15.04
CA ALA A 121 -13.84 -19.13 -15.08
C ALA A 121 -14.72 -18.62 -13.91
N ASP A 122 -14.13 -18.47 -12.73
CA ASP A 122 -14.73 -17.90 -11.52
C ASP A 122 -15.03 -16.41 -11.68
N ALA A 123 -14.07 -15.62 -12.18
CA ALA A 123 -14.28 -14.20 -12.50
C ALA A 123 -15.40 -14.01 -13.54
N LEU A 124 -15.37 -14.79 -14.63
CA LEU A 124 -16.42 -14.78 -15.63
C LEU A 124 -17.79 -15.20 -15.07
N ALA A 125 -17.82 -16.16 -14.15
CA ALA A 125 -19.05 -16.57 -13.47
C ALA A 125 -19.59 -15.46 -12.54
N ARG A 126 -18.71 -14.78 -11.79
CA ARG A 126 -19.07 -13.60 -10.98
C ARG A 126 -19.67 -12.49 -11.84
N MET A 127 -19.02 -12.17 -12.96
CA MET A 127 -19.50 -11.16 -13.89
C MET A 127 -20.87 -11.56 -14.48
N LYS A 128 -21.01 -12.80 -14.95
CA LYS A 128 -22.30 -13.34 -15.44
C LYS A 128 -23.42 -13.28 -14.40
N ALA A 129 -23.11 -13.49 -13.12
CA ALA A 129 -24.11 -13.45 -12.07
C ALA A 129 -24.77 -12.07 -11.88
N THR A 130 -24.18 -11.01 -12.44
CA THR A 130 -24.78 -9.66 -12.41
C THR A 130 -25.90 -9.48 -13.46
N GLN A 131 -25.92 -10.27 -14.53
CA GLN A 131 -26.90 -10.15 -15.63
C GLN A 131 -28.35 -10.32 -15.18
N GLY A 132 -28.58 -11.14 -14.15
CA GLY A 132 -29.89 -11.42 -13.57
C GLY A 132 -30.34 -10.39 -12.53
N ALA A 133 -29.54 -9.36 -12.25
CA ALA A 133 -29.86 -8.35 -11.24
C ALA A 133 -30.85 -7.28 -11.73
N ALA A 134 -31.56 -7.50 -12.83
CA ALA A 134 -32.72 -6.68 -13.17
C ALA A 134 -33.71 -6.66 -11.99
N PRO A 135 -34.41 -5.55 -11.73
CA PRO A 135 -35.37 -5.49 -10.64
C PRO A 135 -36.47 -6.53 -10.91
N THR A 136 -36.48 -7.63 -10.18
CA THR A 136 -37.60 -8.56 -10.19
C THR A 136 -38.79 -7.84 -9.56
N PRO A 137 -39.86 -7.50 -10.31
CA PRO A 137 -41.07 -6.96 -9.71
C PRO A 137 -41.86 -8.16 -9.20
N ALA A 138 -41.46 -8.70 -8.05
CA ALA A 138 -42.25 -9.66 -7.30
C ALA A 138 -42.58 -9.03 -5.95
N HIS A 139 -43.69 -8.28 -5.93
CA HIS A 139 -44.37 -7.74 -4.75
C HIS A 139 -43.75 -6.52 -4.05
N VAL A 140 -43.42 -5.47 -4.80
CA VAL A 140 -43.28 -4.12 -4.22
C VAL A 140 -44.32 -3.20 -4.85
N THR A 141 -45.29 -2.76 -4.06
CA THR A 141 -46.37 -1.83 -4.46
C THR A 141 -45.87 -0.39 -4.69
N ALA A 142 -44.59 -0.11 -4.40
CA ALA A 142 -43.93 1.18 -4.54
C ALA A 142 -42.56 1.04 -5.22
N GLN A 143 -42.17 2.04 -6.03
CA GLN A 143 -40.81 2.12 -6.61
C GLN A 143 -39.76 2.24 -5.50
N PRO A 144 -38.60 1.56 -5.60
CA PRO A 144 -37.54 1.68 -4.60
C PRO A 144 -37.02 3.13 -4.54
N LEU A 145 -36.73 3.62 -3.33
CA LEU A 145 -36.12 4.94 -3.09
C LEU A 145 -34.70 5.02 -3.63
N VAL A 146 -34.01 3.87 -3.70
CA VAL A 146 -32.70 3.72 -4.34
C VAL A 146 -32.87 2.77 -5.52
N PRO A 147 -33.00 3.28 -6.76
CA PRO A 147 -33.05 2.42 -7.93
C PRO A 147 -31.70 1.75 -8.16
N LEU A 148 -31.70 0.62 -8.88
CA LEU A 148 -30.47 0.04 -9.38
C LEU A 148 -29.81 0.99 -10.38
N HIS A 149 -28.50 1.16 -10.23
CA HIS A 149 -27.71 2.04 -11.07
C HIS A 149 -27.67 1.52 -12.50
N ALA A 150 -27.73 2.42 -13.47
CA ALA A 150 -27.60 2.07 -14.88
C ALA A 150 -26.27 1.35 -15.13
N PRO A 151 -26.22 0.38 -16.06
CA PRO A 151 -24.99 -0.32 -16.37
C PRO A 151 -23.85 0.63 -16.71
N MET A 152 -22.68 0.38 -16.13
CA MET A 152 -21.47 1.13 -16.45
C MET A 152 -21.02 0.79 -17.87
N PRO A 153 -20.63 1.79 -18.69
CA PRO A 153 -20.07 1.53 -20.01
C PRO A 153 -18.80 0.65 -19.92
N PRO A 154 -18.76 -0.52 -20.56
CA PRO A 154 -17.62 -1.42 -20.48
C PRO A 154 -16.39 -0.78 -21.15
N PRO A 155 -15.19 -0.88 -20.55
CA PRO A 155 -13.96 -0.37 -21.17
C PRO A 155 -13.54 -1.13 -22.43
N VAL A 156 -13.98 -2.38 -22.57
CA VAL A 156 -13.56 -3.30 -23.64
C VAL A 156 -14.75 -3.77 -24.46
N SER A 157 -14.58 -3.79 -25.79
CA SER A 157 -15.57 -4.25 -26.75
C SER A 157 -15.13 -5.54 -27.47
N PRO A 158 -16.04 -6.50 -27.71
CA PRO A 158 -17.43 -6.53 -27.23
C PRO A 158 -17.50 -6.79 -25.72
N ALA A 159 -18.58 -6.33 -25.09
CA ALA A 159 -18.83 -6.54 -23.67
C ALA A 159 -19.04 -8.04 -23.36
N LEU A 160 -18.55 -8.48 -22.20
CA LEU A 160 -18.84 -9.80 -21.67
C LEU A 160 -20.24 -9.84 -21.04
N PRO A 161 -20.85 -11.04 -20.91
CA PRO A 161 -22.12 -11.21 -20.22
C PRO A 161 -22.07 -10.68 -18.77
N GLY A 162 -22.87 -9.65 -18.47
CA GLY A 162 -22.95 -9.01 -17.15
C GLY A 162 -21.90 -7.93 -16.91
N GLU A 163 -21.00 -7.68 -17.87
CA GLU A 163 -19.99 -6.63 -17.72
C GLU A 163 -20.65 -5.25 -17.52
N GLY A 164 -20.31 -4.58 -16.42
CA GLY A 164 -20.85 -3.27 -16.06
C GLY A 164 -22.27 -3.26 -15.51
N VAL A 165 -22.99 -4.40 -15.43
CA VAL A 165 -24.34 -4.46 -14.85
C VAL A 165 -24.26 -4.46 -13.33
N TYR A 166 -24.97 -3.53 -12.67
CA TYR A 166 -25.00 -3.42 -11.22
C TYR A 166 -25.95 -4.44 -10.58
N ARG A 167 -25.53 -4.99 -9.45
CA ARG A 167 -26.35 -5.82 -8.54
C ARG A 167 -26.29 -5.29 -7.12
N THR A 168 -27.32 -5.59 -6.33
CA THR A 168 -27.30 -5.30 -4.89
C THR A 168 -26.25 -6.14 -4.17
N LEU A 169 -25.39 -5.50 -3.39
CA LEU A 169 -24.41 -6.15 -2.51
C LEU A 169 -24.83 -6.10 -1.04
N ALA A 170 -25.47 -5.01 -0.62
CA ALA A 170 -26.07 -4.87 0.70
C ALA A 170 -27.33 -4.01 0.60
N ALA A 171 -28.37 -4.42 1.33
CA ALA A 171 -29.64 -3.71 1.42
C ALA A 171 -29.98 -3.37 2.86
N ALA A 172 -30.69 -2.27 3.05
CA ALA A 172 -31.27 -1.88 4.33
C ALA A 172 -32.67 -1.31 4.09
N HIS A 173 -33.64 -1.71 4.91
CA HIS A 173 -35.06 -1.34 4.71
C HIS A 173 -35.54 -1.61 3.27
N ASP A 174 -35.14 -2.76 2.71
CA ASP A 174 -35.41 -3.19 1.32
C ASP A 174 -34.86 -2.25 0.23
N GLN A 175 -33.98 -1.31 0.58
CA GLN A 175 -33.29 -0.43 -0.37
C GLN A 175 -31.88 -0.94 -0.67
N PRO A 176 -31.48 -1.03 -1.95
CA PRO A 176 -30.13 -1.47 -2.35
C PRO A 176 -29.09 -0.36 -2.12
N ILE A 177 -28.70 -0.16 -0.85
CA ILE A 177 -27.79 0.91 -0.42
C ILE A 177 -26.40 0.76 -1.04
N VAL A 178 -25.92 -0.48 -1.16
CA VAL A 178 -24.63 -0.81 -1.78
C VAL A 178 -24.90 -1.69 -2.99
N GLN A 179 -24.40 -1.24 -4.14
CA GLN A 179 -24.51 -1.94 -5.41
C GLN A 179 -23.12 -2.17 -5.97
N GLY A 180 -22.93 -3.22 -6.77
CA GLY A 180 -21.62 -3.53 -7.33
C GLY A 180 -21.69 -4.16 -8.71
N THR A 181 -20.62 -3.99 -9.47
CA THR A 181 -20.44 -4.55 -10.80
C THR A 181 -18.97 -4.92 -11.05
N TYR A 182 -18.73 -5.63 -12.14
CA TYR A 182 -17.40 -6.05 -12.59
C TYR A 182 -17.18 -5.62 -14.04
N VAL A 183 -15.97 -5.19 -14.35
CA VAL A 183 -15.52 -4.90 -15.72
C VAL A 183 -14.11 -5.38 -15.96
N ARG A 184 -13.75 -5.63 -17.22
CA ARG A 184 -12.34 -5.68 -17.59
C ARG A 184 -11.73 -4.28 -17.47
N PRO A 185 -10.50 -4.15 -16.94
CA PRO A 185 -9.93 -2.86 -16.63
C PRO A 185 -9.60 -2.03 -17.87
N ASP A 186 -9.03 -2.67 -18.89
CA ASP A 186 -8.67 -2.07 -20.17
C ASP A 186 -8.52 -3.13 -21.27
N GLY A 187 -8.26 -2.68 -22.50
CA GLY A 187 -8.18 -3.53 -23.70
C GLY A 187 -6.95 -4.43 -23.76
N ASP A 188 -5.93 -4.18 -22.92
CA ASP A 188 -4.70 -4.97 -22.88
C ASP A 188 -4.78 -6.01 -21.76
N HIS A 189 -5.33 -5.70 -20.59
CA HIS A 189 -5.36 -6.58 -19.42
C HIS A 189 -6.69 -7.36 -19.32
N THR A 190 -7.12 -7.96 -20.44
CA THR A 190 -8.45 -8.59 -20.59
C THR A 190 -8.65 -9.87 -19.79
N SER A 191 -7.59 -10.46 -19.24
CA SER A 191 -7.67 -11.59 -18.30
C SER A 191 -7.93 -11.19 -16.85
N TYR A 192 -8.03 -9.88 -16.55
CA TYR A 192 -8.31 -9.37 -15.21
C TYR A 192 -9.68 -8.72 -15.14
N GLU A 193 -10.24 -8.68 -13.94
CA GLU A 193 -11.42 -7.88 -13.63
C GLU A 193 -11.12 -6.81 -12.57
N ALA A 194 -11.81 -5.70 -12.69
CA ALA A 194 -11.94 -4.68 -11.66
C ALA A 194 -13.38 -4.69 -11.16
N ALA A 195 -13.54 -4.52 -9.85
CA ALA A 195 -14.82 -4.39 -9.21
C ALA A 195 -15.10 -2.92 -8.92
N VAL A 196 -16.34 -2.51 -9.18
CA VAL A 196 -16.85 -1.17 -8.87
C VAL A 196 -18.00 -1.31 -7.90
N ALA A 197 -17.96 -0.59 -6.79
CA ALA A 197 -19.07 -0.45 -5.88
C ALA A 197 -19.62 0.98 -5.91
N TRP A 198 -20.95 1.09 -5.93
CA TRP A 198 -21.68 2.33 -5.78
C TRP A 198 -22.43 2.29 -4.45
N ILE A 199 -22.40 3.39 -3.70
CA ILE A 199 -23.04 3.52 -2.39
C ILE A 199 -23.89 4.79 -2.40
N SER A 200 -25.15 4.67 -2.01
CA SER A 200 -26.01 5.85 -1.90
C SER A 200 -25.55 6.78 -0.78
N GLY A 201 -25.13 7.99 -1.13
CA GLY A 201 -24.65 8.97 -0.15
C GLY A 201 -25.77 9.48 0.76
N LYS A 202 -27.01 9.50 0.25
CA LYS A 202 -28.21 9.95 0.99
C LYS A 202 -28.66 8.98 2.08
N TYR A 203 -28.48 7.68 1.85
CA TYR A 203 -28.98 6.62 2.74
C TYR A 203 -27.87 5.87 3.47
N ALA A 204 -26.64 6.40 3.43
CA ALA A 204 -25.49 5.87 4.15
C ALA A 204 -24.89 6.94 5.08
N ARG A 205 -24.25 6.47 6.16
CA ARG A 205 -23.37 7.25 7.01
C ARG A 205 -21.97 6.62 7.00
N PHE A 206 -20.95 7.46 7.05
CA PHE A 206 -19.55 7.07 6.88
C PHE A 206 -18.76 7.38 8.16
N GLN A 207 -17.92 6.45 8.57
CA GLN A 207 -17.08 6.58 9.76
C GLN A 207 -15.65 6.16 9.43
N LEU A 208 -14.71 7.08 9.68
CA LEU A 208 -13.28 6.80 9.58
C LEU A 208 -12.81 6.08 10.84
N HIS A 209 -12.11 4.98 10.67
CA HIS A 209 -11.44 4.24 11.73
C HIS A 209 -9.92 4.35 11.55
N PRO A 210 -9.16 4.70 12.60
CA PRO A 210 -7.71 4.64 12.56
C PRO A 210 -7.27 3.18 12.62
N GLY A 211 -6.12 2.83 12.05
CA GLY A 211 -5.47 1.56 12.34
C GLY A 211 -4.71 1.61 13.66
N PHE A 212 -4.33 0.45 14.20
CA PHE A 212 -3.56 0.41 15.44
C PHE A 212 -2.07 0.77 15.23
N ARG A 213 -1.58 0.81 13.99
CA ARG A 213 -0.21 1.27 13.63
C ARG A 213 -0.22 2.50 12.75
N GLU A 214 -0.96 2.46 11.65
CA GLU A 214 -1.18 3.61 10.76
C GLU A 214 -2.55 4.21 11.06
N PRO A 215 -2.68 5.54 11.19
CA PRO A 215 -1.77 6.59 10.70
C PRO A 215 -0.64 6.98 11.67
N GLY A 216 -0.51 6.27 12.79
CA GLY A 216 0.36 6.63 13.92
C GLY A 216 -0.38 7.45 14.97
N GLY A 217 0.08 7.38 16.23
CA GLY A 217 -0.58 8.03 17.37
C GLY A 217 -1.62 7.14 18.07
N THR A 218 -2.50 7.76 18.86
CA THR A 218 -3.54 7.06 19.63
C THR A 218 -4.86 7.81 19.50
N PHE A 219 -5.93 7.06 19.24
CA PHE A 219 -7.26 7.58 18.95
C PHE A 219 -8.30 6.85 19.79
N ASP A 220 -9.42 7.52 20.05
CA ASP A 220 -10.51 6.98 20.86
C ASP A 220 -11.41 6.04 20.04
N VAL A 221 -11.49 6.26 18.72
CA VAL A 221 -12.17 5.35 17.78
C VAL A 221 -11.37 4.05 17.67
N PRO A 222 -12.00 2.87 17.88
CA PRO A 222 -11.29 1.60 17.85
C PRO A 222 -10.77 1.28 16.45
N PRO A 223 -9.61 0.60 16.33
CA PRO A 223 -9.07 0.15 15.04
C PRO A 223 -9.76 -1.13 14.54
N SER A 224 -11.05 -1.27 14.83
CA SER A 224 -11.89 -2.41 14.50
C SER A 224 -13.36 -2.03 14.63
N ILE A 225 -14.24 -2.91 14.15
CA ILE A 225 -15.68 -2.84 14.35
C ILE A 225 -16.08 -3.98 15.31
N PRO A 226 -16.02 -3.77 16.64
CA PRO A 226 -16.36 -4.80 17.62
C PRO A 226 -17.84 -5.18 17.57
N LYS A 227 -18.17 -6.36 18.12
CA LYS A 227 -19.56 -6.78 18.35
C LYS A 227 -20.27 -5.70 19.18
N GLY A 228 -21.41 -5.21 18.70
CA GLY A 228 -22.15 -4.08 19.28
C GLY A 228 -22.07 -2.80 18.44
N LEU A 229 -21.03 -2.62 17.61
CA LEU A 229 -20.91 -1.49 16.68
C LEU A 229 -21.19 -1.87 15.22
N ARG A 230 -21.77 -3.05 14.97
CA ARG A 230 -22.01 -3.59 13.62
C ARG A 230 -23.44 -3.41 13.11
N THR A 231 -24.37 -2.98 13.96
CA THR A 231 -25.77 -2.82 13.57
C THR A 231 -25.90 -1.80 12.45
N GLY A 232 -26.45 -2.26 11.32
CA GLY A 232 -26.62 -1.46 10.11
C GLY A 232 -25.34 -1.28 9.28
N LEU A 233 -24.24 -1.97 9.59
CA LEU A 233 -23.04 -1.98 8.76
C LEU A 233 -23.35 -2.60 7.40
N VAL A 234 -23.03 -1.90 6.31
CA VAL A 234 -23.33 -2.32 4.93
C VAL A 234 -22.10 -2.42 4.04
N ALA A 235 -21.03 -1.66 4.33
CA ALA A 235 -19.77 -1.73 3.61
C ALA A 235 -18.56 -1.31 4.45
N THR A 236 -17.37 -1.71 4.02
CA THR A 236 -16.08 -1.17 4.45
C THR A 236 -15.11 -1.09 3.28
N TRP A 237 -14.13 -0.20 3.37
CA TRP A 237 -12.99 -0.13 2.43
C TRP A 237 -11.72 0.33 3.12
N ASN A 238 -10.56 0.05 2.51
CA ASN A 238 -9.25 0.43 3.03
C ASN A 238 -8.97 1.93 3.00
N GLY A 239 -8.07 2.39 3.86
CA GLY A 239 -7.55 3.75 3.85
C GLY A 239 -6.55 4.05 2.72
N GLY A 240 -5.88 5.19 2.85
CA GLY A 240 -4.82 5.62 1.94
C GLY A 240 -3.45 5.04 2.27
N PHE A 241 -2.42 5.49 1.53
CA PHE A 241 -1.02 5.19 1.83
C PHE A 241 -0.63 5.60 3.26
N ARG A 242 0.45 5.00 3.78
CA ARG A 242 0.98 5.29 5.12
C ARG A 242 1.22 6.79 5.34
N ILE A 243 0.89 7.24 6.54
CA ILE A 243 1.14 8.63 6.97
C ILE A 243 2.56 8.74 7.52
N THR A 244 3.01 7.72 8.27
CA THR A 244 4.24 7.77 9.06
C THR A 244 5.53 7.81 8.22
N ASP A 245 5.52 7.23 7.02
CA ASP A 245 6.65 7.27 6.07
C ASP A 245 6.53 8.39 5.02
N GLY A 246 5.47 9.21 5.10
CA GLY A 246 5.19 10.28 4.16
C GLY A 246 4.61 9.84 2.80
N GLY A 247 4.40 8.53 2.57
CA GLY A 247 3.88 7.99 1.31
C GLY A 247 2.51 8.53 0.93
N SER A 248 1.67 8.86 1.92
CA SER A 248 0.38 9.52 1.72
C SER A 248 0.47 10.93 1.15
N ARG A 249 1.60 11.63 1.36
CA ARG A 249 1.80 13.04 1.03
C ARG A 249 0.67 13.95 1.57
N GLY A 250 0.06 13.56 2.67
CA GLY A 250 -1.06 14.23 3.32
C GLY A 250 -1.13 13.89 4.81
N GLY A 251 -2.16 14.39 5.48
CA GLY A 251 -2.41 14.15 6.89
C GLY A 251 -3.63 13.30 7.18
N PHE A 252 -3.76 12.95 8.46
CA PHE A 252 -4.91 12.31 9.05
C PHE A 252 -5.43 13.18 10.21
N TYR A 253 -6.74 13.35 10.31
CA TYR A 253 -7.42 13.99 11.42
C TYR A 253 -8.61 13.13 11.84
N LEU A 254 -8.80 12.95 13.14
CA LEU A 254 -9.98 12.30 13.70
C LEU A 254 -10.25 12.83 15.11
N ASP A 255 -11.43 13.40 15.31
CA ASP A 255 -11.95 13.88 16.60
C ASP A 255 -10.94 14.73 17.41
N GLY A 256 -10.36 15.74 16.76
CA GLY A 256 -9.42 16.67 17.39
C GLY A 256 -7.97 16.18 17.45
N ARG A 257 -7.69 14.95 17.02
CA ARG A 257 -6.33 14.39 16.97
C ARG A 257 -5.84 14.30 15.53
N THR A 258 -4.55 14.54 15.34
CA THR A 258 -3.91 14.46 14.01
C THR A 258 -2.71 13.54 14.00
N ALA A 259 -2.50 12.87 12.89
CA ALA A 259 -1.23 12.26 12.52
C ALA A 259 -0.75 12.86 11.19
N GLY A 260 0.51 13.29 11.14
CA GLY A 260 0.98 14.17 10.08
C GLY A 260 0.30 15.54 10.12
N SER A 261 0.27 16.25 8.99
CA SER A 261 -0.40 17.55 8.86
C SER A 261 -1.28 17.57 7.62
N LEU A 262 -2.49 18.13 7.75
CA LEU A 262 -3.35 18.35 6.60
C LEU A 262 -2.71 19.36 5.65
N ARG A 263 -2.65 19.03 4.37
CA ARG A 263 -1.98 19.82 3.33
C ARG A 263 -3.00 20.39 2.36
N ASP A 264 -2.88 21.68 2.08
CA ASP A 264 -3.61 22.30 0.97
C ASP A 264 -3.20 21.65 -0.36
N GLY A 265 -4.17 21.49 -1.26
CA GLY A 265 -3.96 20.81 -2.55
C GLY A 265 -4.10 19.29 -2.51
N ALA A 266 -4.00 18.65 -1.35
CA ALA A 266 -4.13 17.19 -1.24
C ALA A 266 -5.59 16.75 -1.43
N ALA A 267 -5.77 15.61 -2.11
CA ALA A 267 -7.05 14.94 -2.17
C ALA A 267 -7.44 14.42 -0.79
N SER A 268 -8.71 14.63 -0.41
CA SER A 268 -9.19 14.40 0.95
C SER A 268 -10.57 13.75 0.95
N GLU A 269 -10.71 12.66 1.71
CA GLU A 269 -11.98 12.19 2.26
C GLU A 269 -12.26 12.97 3.56
N VAL A 270 -13.41 13.64 3.64
CA VAL A 270 -13.82 14.45 4.78
C VAL A 270 -15.12 13.94 5.33
N PHE A 271 -15.10 13.54 6.59
CA PHE A 271 -16.22 12.94 7.32
C PHE A 271 -16.85 13.98 8.24
N TYR A 272 -18.18 14.03 8.25
CA TYR A 272 -18.94 15.04 8.98
C TYR A 272 -19.76 14.43 10.11
N ARG A 273 -20.10 15.25 11.12
CA ARG A 273 -20.93 14.86 12.27
C ARG A 273 -22.30 14.29 11.90
N ASP A 274 -22.87 14.74 10.79
CA ASP A 274 -24.14 14.22 10.28
C ASP A 274 -24.00 12.84 9.62
N GLY A 275 -22.78 12.31 9.54
CA GLY A 275 -22.42 11.04 8.92
C GLY A 275 -22.19 11.15 7.40
N SER A 276 -22.29 12.33 6.80
CA SER A 276 -21.98 12.51 5.37
C SER A 276 -20.46 12.48 5.14
N ILE A 277 -20.08 12.22 3.89
CA ILE A 277 -18.69 12.27 3.44
C ILE A 277 -18.59 13.20 2.23
N ARG A 278 -17.47 13.91 2.09
CA ARG A 278 -17.10 14.64 0.88
C ARG A 278 -15.70 14.25 0.43
N ILE A 279 -15.50 14.21 -0.88
CA ILE A 279 -14.21 13.95 -1.50
C ILE A 279 -13.81 15.17 -2.32
N GLY A 280 -12.64 15.73 -2.08
CA GLY A 280 -12.18 16.88 -2.85
C GLY A 280 -10.79 17.36 -2.46
N VAL A 281 -10.36 18.46 -3.08
CA VAL A 281 -9.07 19.09 -2.78
C VAL A 281 -9.19 19.93 -1.52
N TRP A 282 -8.31 19.67 -0.55
CA TRP A 282 -8.21 20.47 0.68
C TRP A 282 -7.81 21.91 0.37
N GLY A 283 -8.52 22.86 0.98
CA GLY A 283 -8.36 24.30 0.75
C GLY A 283 -9.11 24.83 -0.48
N ARG A 284 -9.62 23.95 -1.36
CA ARG A 284 -10.38 24.34 -2.58
C ARG A 284 -11.84 23.93 -2.51
N ASP A 285 -12.10 22.63 -2.31
CA ASP A 285 -13.46 22.06 -2.32
C ASP A 285 -13.96 21.76 -0.90
N VAL A 286 -13.02 21.40 -0.02
CA VAL A 286 -13.25 21.03 1.37
C VAL A 286 -12.21 21.71 2.25
N ARG A 287 -12.59 22.03 3.48
CA ARG A 287 -11.71 22.67 4.48
C ARG A 287 -12.18 22.28 5.87
N MET A 288 -11.35 22.57 6.87
CA MET A 288 -11.74 22.37 8.26
C MET A 288 -12.96 23.25 8.59
N THR A 289 -13.95 22.64 9.23
CA THR A 289 -15.12 23.33 9.81
C THR A 289 -15.45 22.65 11.14
N PRO A 290 -16.28 23.28 12.00
CA PRO A 290 -16.72 22.64 13.23
C PRO A 290 -17.38 21.27 12.99
N ASP A 291 -18.04 21.06 11.86
CA ASP A 291 -18.77 19.81 11.59
C ASP A 291 -17.90 18.68 11.07
N VAL A 292 -16.61 18.90 10.84
CA VAL A 292 -15.67 17.86 10.42
C VAL A 292 -15.27 17.01 11.63
N THR A 293 -15.54 15.71 11.56
CA THR A 293 -15.11 14.71 12.55
C THR A 293 -13.83 14.00 12.12
N GLY A 294 -13.65 13.78 10.81
CA GLY A 294 -12.48 13.10 10.27
C GLY A 294 -12.01 13.67 8.94
N VAL A 295 -10.70 13.60 8.70
CA VAL A 295 -10.09 13.87 7.39
C VAL A 295 -9.03 12.81 7.11
N ARG A 296 -9.13 12.16 5.96
CA ARG A 296 -8.09 11.30 5.43
C ARG A 296 -7.61 11.85 4.10
N GLN A 297 -6.35 12.28 4.05
CA GLN A 297 -5.74 12.72 2.80
C GLN A 297 -4.96 11.59 2.14
N CYS A 298 -4.87 11.60 0.82
CA CYS A 298 -4.04 10.65 0.09
C CYS A 298 -3.73 11.21 -1.31
N LEU A 299 -2.48 11.61 -1.52
CA LEU A 299 -1.96 12.11 -2.80
C LEU A 299 -2.84 13.24 -3.39
N GLU A 300 -3.07 13.22 -4.71
CA GLU A 300 -3.83 14.22 -5.46
C GLU A 300 -5.04 13.58 -6.16
N LEU A 301 -6.01 14.40 -6.60
CA LEU A 301 -7.17 13.90 -7.32
C LEU A 301 -6.73 13.29 -8.66
N MET A 302 -7.35 12.18 -9.03
CA MET A 302 -7.18 11.49 -10.32
C MET A 302 -8.29 11.87 -11.31
N VAL A 303 -9.46 12.21 -10.77
CA VAL A 303 -10.59 12.75 -11.52
C VAL A 303 -10.96 14.07 -10.86
N ASP A 304 -11.09 15.13 -11.66
CA ASP A 304 -11.55 16.44 -11.22
C ASP A 304 -12.57 17.00 -12.21
N ARG A 305 -13.69 17.49 -11.68
CA ARG A 305 -14.84 17.99 -12.47
C ARG A 305 -15.31 17.00 -13.57
N GLY A 306 -15.31 15.70 -13.26
CA GLY A 306 -15.75 14.64 -14.17
C GLY A 306 -14.76 14.32 -15.29
N ARG A 307 -13.52 14.81 -15.20
CA ARG A 307 -12.45 14.53 -16.16
C ARG A 307 -11.26 13.92 -15.45
N VAL A 308 -10.67 12.90 -16.07
CA VAL A 308 -9.33 12.44 -15.66
C VAL A 308 -8.37 13.63 -15.76
N VAL A 309 -7.58 13.84 -14.72
CA VAL A 309 -6.65 14.98 -14.65
C VAL A 309 -5.60 14.90 -15.77
N PRO A 310 -5.17 16.05 -16.34
CA PRO A 310 -4.31 16.05 -17.53
C PRO A 310 -2.92 15.47 -17.28
N ASP A 311 -2.48 15.48 -16.03
CA ASP A 311 -1.20 14.99 -15.55
C ASP A 311 -1.26 13.54 -15.05
N ILE A 312 -2.36 12.79 -15.28
CA ILE A 312 -2.53 11.40 -14.78
C ILE A 312 -1.39 10.43 -15.16
N GLY A 313 -0.65 10.75 -16.22
CA GLY A 313 0.52 9.98 -16.68
C GLY A 313 1.85 10.40 -16.03
N ASP A 314 1.86 11.34 -15.09
CA ASP A 314 3.04 11.69 -14.30
C ASP A 314 3.31 10.58 -13.29
N ASP A 315 4.40 9.84 -13.52
CA ASP A 315 4.68 8.65 -12.74
C ASP A 315 4.94 8.95 -11.26
N SER A 316 5.37 10.16 -10.94
CA SER A 316 5.73 10.56 -9.59
C SER A 316 4.53 10.86 -8.69
N LYS A 317 3.31 10.94 -9.21
CA LYS A 317 2.15 11.52 -8.50
C LYS A 317 1.24 10.52 -7.78
N TRP A 318 0.95 9.37 -8.37
CA TRP A 318 -0.02 8.38 -7.85
C TRP A 318 0.62 7.04 -7.49
N GLY A 319 1.79 7.09 -6.86
CA GLY A 319 2.48 5.93 -6.30
C GLY A 319 3.88 6.28 -5.78
N VAL A 320 4.62 5.25 -5.36
CA VAL A 320 6.03 5.40 -5.02
C VAL A 320 6.87 5.28 -6.29
N SER A 321 7.72 6.27 -6.56
CA SER A 321 8.60 6.29 -7.73
C SER A 321 7.84 6.07 -9.06
N ASP A 322 8.21 5.07 -9.85
CA ASP A 322 7.60 4.75 -11.15
C ASP A 322 6.30 3.94 -11.04
N GLN A 323 5.80 3.61 -9.85
CA GLN A 323 4.70 2.65 -9.69
C GLN A 323 3.39 3.10 -10.34
N SER A 324 3.20 4.39 -10.62
CA SER A 324 2.03 4.94 -11.32
C SER A 324 1.75 4.29 -12.68
N ARG A 325 2.78 3.95 -13.48
CA ARG A 325 2.63 3.20 -14.75
C ARG A 325 2.45 1.69 -14.57
N MET A 326 2.81 1.17 -13.40
CA MET A 326 2.72 -0.27 -13.15
C MET A 326 1.28 -0.69 -12.95
N PHE A 327 0.94 -1.85 -13.53
CA PHE A 327 -0.36 -2.49 -13.34
C PHE A 327 -0.31 -3.33 -12.07
N VAL A 328 -0.83 -2.80 -10.98
CA VAL A 328 -0.75 -3.43 -9.65
C VAL A 328 -2.12 -3.48 -9.00
N PRO A 329 -2.27 -4.22 -7.89
CA PRO A 329 -3.43 -4.08 -7.05
C PRO A 329 -3.60 -2.62 -6.62
N ARG A 330 -4.72 -1.98 -6.99
CA ARG A 330 -5.03 -0.61 -6.60
C ARG A 330 -6.46 -0.49 -6.10
N SER A 331 -6.67 0.53 -5.28
CA SER A 331 -7.99 0.98 -4.86
C SER A 331 -8.12 2.49 -5.06
N GLY A 332 -9.35 2.96 -5.20
CA GLY A 332 -9.67 4.39 -5.29
C GLY A 332 -11.10 4.66 -4.88
N VAL A 333 -11.33 5.88 -4.40
CA VAL A 333 -12.62 6.37 -3.94
C VAL A 333 -12.98 7.65 -4.67
N GLY A 334 -14.26 7.80 -5.04
CA GLY A 334 -14.79 8.97 -5.69
C GLY A 334 -16.20 9.31 -5.27
N VAL A 335 -16.64 10.49 -5.68
CA VAL A 335 -17.98 11.01 -5.44
C VAL A 335 -18.64 11.37 -6.77
N THR A 336 -19.91 11.02 -6.95
CA THR A 336 -20.72 11.44 -8.10
C THR A 336 -21.19 12.90 -7.94
N ALA A 337 -21.80 13.47 -8.99
CA ALA A 337 -22.40 14.79 -8.91
C ALA A 337 -23.56 14.87 -7.89
N GLN A 338 -24.21 13.72 -7.62
CA GLN A 338 -25.34 13.58 -6.71
C GLN A 338 -24.89 13.37 -5.24
N GLY A 339 -23.59 13.18 -5.00
CA GLY A 339 -23.04 12.93 -3.67
C GLY A 339 -22.98 11.45 -3.29
N ASP A 340 -23.21 10.54 -4.23
CA ASP A 340 -23.03 9.10 -4.02
C ASP A 340 -21.56 8.72 -4.13
N ILE A 341 -21.17 7.63 -3.47
CA ILE A 341 -19.77 7.19 -3.38
C ILE A 341 -19.51 6.05 -4.35
N VAL A 342 -18.38 6.13 -5.04
CA VAL A 342 -17.87 5.12 -5.96
C VAL A 342 -16.56 4.60 -5.41
N MET A 343 -16.45 3.29 -5.27
CA MET A 343 -15.21 2.59 -4.92
C MET A 343 -14.80 1.71 -6.09
N VAL A 344 -13.51 1.72 -6.44
CA VAL A 344 -12.95 0.83 -7.45
C VAL A 344 -11.79 0.06 -6.82
N VAL A 345 -11.77 -1.25 -7.02
CA VAL A 345 -10.65 -2.13 -6.67
C VAL A 345 -10.34 -3.06 -7.83
N GLY A 346 -9.07 -3.35 -8.08
CA GLY A 346 -8.67 -4.28 -9.14
C GLY A 346 -7.26 -4.79 -8.92
N GLN A 347 -6.96 -5.98 -9.45
CA GLN A 347 -5.67 -6.65 -9.23
C GLN A 347 -4.55 -6.19 -10.18
N ALA A 348 -4.90 -5.58 -11.31
CA ALA A 348 -3.96 -5.10 -12.32
C ALA A 348 -4.45 -3.77 -12.88
N LEU A 349 -4.15 -2.68 -12.17
CA LEU A 349 -4.55 -1.32 -12.54
C LEU A 349 -3.32 -0.41 -12.53
N SER A 350 -3.16 0.40 -13.57
CA SER A 350 -2.32 1.61 -13.52
C SER A 350 -3.09 2.75 -12.85
N ALA A 351 -2.40 3.86 -12.52
CA ALA A 351 -3.07 5.08 -12.08
C ALA A 351 -4.09 5.56 -13.13
N GLN A 352 -3.72 5.53 -14.41
CA GLN A 352 -4.59 5.95 -15.49
C GLN A 352 -5.82 5.05 -15.64
N THR A 353 -5.64 3.73 -15.60
CA THR A 353 -6.74 2.77 -15.68
C THR A 353 -7.72 2.96 -14.52
N LEU A 354 -7.21 3.12 -13.28
CA LEU A 354 -8.05 3.40 -12.11
C LEU A 354 -8.85 4.71 -12.29
N ALA A 355 -8.22 5.80 -12.74
CA ALA A 355 -8.89 7.08 -12.96
C ALA A 355 -10.00 6.97 -14.01
N GLN A 356 -9.74 6.29 -15.11
CA GLN A 356 -10.71 6.07 -16.19
C GLN A 356 -11.91 5.24 -15.71
N LEU A 357 -11.69 4.19 -14.91
CA LEU A 357 -12.77 3.40 -14.32
C LEU A 357 -13.63 4.24 -13.38
N MET A 358 -13.03 5.03 -12.48
CA MET A 358 -13.76 5.92 -11.59
C MET A 358 -14.58 6.96 -12.35
N GLN A 359 -14.02 7.55 -13.41
CA GLN A 359 -14.74 8.47 -14.29
C GLN A 359 -15.93 7.78 -14.98
N ARG A 360 -15.74 6.58 -15.55
CA ARG A 360 -16.80 5.79 -16.22
C ARG A 360 -17.91 5.38 -15.27
N ALA A 361 -17.57 5.15 -14.00
CA ALA A 361 -18.51 4.89 -12.92
C ALA A 361 -19.28 6.15 -12.46
N GLY A 362 -18.99 7.32 -13.04
CA GLY A 362 -19.71 8.57 -12.79
C GLY A 362 -19.08 9.47 -11.72
N ALA A 363 -17.89 9.16 -11.23
CA ALA A 363 -17.20 10.03 -10.28
C ALA A 363 -16.86 11.38 -10.93
N VAL A 364 -17.24 12.47 -10.27
CA VAL A 364 -16.84 13.83 -10.67
C VAL A 364 -15.57 14.29 -9.96
N ARG A 365 -15.28 13.71 -8.80
CA ARG A 365 -14.00 13.81 -8.11
C ARG A 365 -13.61 12.44 -7.60
N ALA A 366 -12.35 12.07 -7.74
CA ALA A 366 -11.86 10.80 -7.24
C ALA A 366 -10.37 10.85 -6.90
N MET A 367 -9.96 10.05 -5.94
CA MET A 367 -8.60 10.00 -5.39
C MET A 367 -8.13 8.55 -5.25
N PRO A 368 -6.81 8.31 -5.30
CA PRO A 368 -6.29 6.98 -5.03
C PRO A 368 -6.42 6.67 -3.55
N LEU A 369 -6.49 5.39 -3.25
CA LEU A 369 -6.26 4.86 -1.92
C LEU A 369 -4.98 4.00 -1.97
N ASP A 370 -4.76 3.23 -0.92
CA ASP A 370 -3.60 2.35 -0.84
C ASP A 370 -3.52 1.35 -2.01
N MET A 371 -2.31 0.90 -2.29
CA MET A 371 -2.00 -0.07 -3.34
C MET A 371 -1.30 -1.31 -2.76
N ASN A 372 -0.85 -2.22 -3.63
CA ASN A 372 -0.22 -3.51 -3.28
C ASN A 372 -1.21 -4.56 -2.80
N ARG A 373 -0.84 -5.84 -2.85
CA ARG A 373 -1.81 -6.95 -2.74
C ARG A 373 -2.58 -7.05 -1.41
N ALA A 374 -2.05 -6.46 -0.35
CA ALA A 374 -2.57 -6.58 1.01
C ALA A 374 -3.64 -5.53 1.37
N TRP A 375 -3.64 -4.35 0.74
CA TRP A 375 -4.39 -3.20 1.24
C TRP A 375 -5.71 -2.91 0.52
N PRO A 376 -5.76 -2.83 -0.83
CA PRO A 376 -6.98 -2.69 -1.60
C PRO A 376 -8.04 -3.67 -1.14
N SER A 377 -9.15 -3.13 -0.65
CA SER A 377 -10.25 -3.94 -0.19
C SER A 377 -11.55 -3.17 -0.24
N PHE A 378 -12.61 -3.90 -0.57
CA PHE A 378 -13.98 -3.46 -0.39
C PHE A 378 -14.80 -4.66 0.04
N MET A 379 -15.50 -4.53 1.15
CA MET A 379 -16.40 -5.54 1.67
C MET A 379 -17.81 -5.01 1.70
N SER A 380 -18.78 -5.85 1.36
CA SER A 380 -20.19 -5.63 1.65
C SER A 380 -20.62 -6.49 2.83
N TYR A 381 -21.64 -6.05 3.56
CA TYR A 381 -22.12 -6.71 4.77
C TYR A 381 -23.61 -7.02 4.63
N ASP A 382 -23.94 -8.31 4.67
CA ASP A 382 -25.32 -8.79 4.65
C ASP A 382 -25.86 -8.92 6.08
N GLY A 383 -26.67 -7.94 6.47
CA GLY A 383 -27.36 -7.92 7.76
C GLY A 383 -28.74 -8.56 7.78
N THR A 384 -29.23 -9.13 6.68
CA THR A 384 -30.63 -9.62 6.57
C THR A 384 -30.95 -10.72 7.58
N ARG A 385 -30.00 -11.63 7.85
CA ARG A 385 -30.16 -12.73 8.80
C ARG A 385 -29.74 -12.37 10.22
N THR A 386 -28.70 -11.57 10.38
CA THR A 386 -28.12 -11.23 11.69
C THR A 386 -27.71 -9.76 11.70
N PRO A 387 -28.64 -8.82 11.91
CA PRO A 387 -28.37 -7.38 11.76
C PRO A 387 -27.27 -6.84 12.68
N ALA A 388 -27.11 -7.42 13.87
CA ALA A 388 -26.09 -7.02 14.84
C ALA A 388 -24.70 -7.65 14.60
N ASP A 389 -24.60 -8.61 13.67
CA ASP A 389 -23.35 -9.28 13.29
C ASP A 389 -23.44 -9.71 11.81
N PRO A 390 -23.48 -8.74 10.87
CA PRO A 390 -23.75 -9.01 9.47
C PRO A 390 -22.61 -9.84 8.85
N THR A 391 -22.95 -10.66 7.85
CA THR A 391 -21.98 -11.52 7.18
C THR A 391 -21.18 -10.70 6.15
N PRO A 392 -19.85 -10.57 6.29
CA PRO A 392 -19.05 -9.83 5.33
C PRO A 392 -18.73 -10.65 4.09
N THR A 393 -18.58 -10.00 2.94
CA THR A 393 -18.14 -10.60 1.68
C THR A 393 -17.19 -9.64 0.96
N ASN A 394 -16.05 -10.14 0.49
CA ASN A 394 -15.14 -9.38 -0.38
C ASN A 394 -15.80 -9.23 -1.75
N ILE A 395 -15.80 -8.01 -2.31
CA ILE A 395 -16.29 -7.82 -3.68
C ILE A 395 -15.37 -8.48 -4.71
N LEU A 396 -14.06 -8.47 -4.42
CA LEU A 396 -13.00 -9.10 -5.21
C LEU A 396 -11.99 -9.72 -4.25
N ASP A 397 -11.47 -10.90 -4.59
CA ASP A 397 -10.52 -11.60 -3.73
C ASP A 397 -9.14 -10.94 -3.80
N PHE A 398 -8.66 -10.52 -2.63
CA PHE A 398 -7.27 -10.13 -2.37
C PHE A 398 -6.67 -11.07 -1.30
N GLU A 399 -5.67 -10.63 -0.54
CA GLU A 399 -5.04 -11.49 0.48
C GLU A 399 -5.86 -11.63 1.76
N ASP A 400 -6.55 -10.56 2.19
CA ASP A 400 -7.14 -10.51 3.52
C ASP A 400 -8.60 -11.00 3.56
N PRO A 401 -9.01 -11.66 4.66
CA PRO A 401 -10.35 -12.20 4.80
C PRO A 401 -11.42 -11.09 4.92
N PRO A 402 -12.67 -11.37 4.53
CA PRO A 402 -13.74 -10.37 4.53
C PRO A 402 -14.09 -9.84 5.92
N ASP A 403 -13.77 -10.58 6.98
CA ASP A 403 -13.99 -10.16 8.36
C ASP A 403 -12.76 -9.49 9.02
N ARG A 404 -11.77 -9.02 8.23
CA ARG A 404 -10.55 -8.38 8.77
C ARG A 404 -10.84 -7.22 9.73
N TYR A 405 -11.84 -6.40 9.42
CA TYR A 405 -12.21 -5.22 10.23
C TYR A 405 -13.05 -5.57 11.46
N TYR A 406 -13.41 -6.84 11.67
CA TYR A 406 -13.99 -7.31 12.93
C TYR A 406 -12.93 -7.52 14.02
N ALA A 407 -11.67 -7.55 13.63
CA ALA A 407 -10.50 -7.54 14.51
C ALA A 407 -9.70 -6.24 14.32
N GLN A 408 -8.63 -6.07 15.10
CA GLN A 408 -7.76 -4.90 14.97
C GLN A 408 -7.10 -4.88 13.57
N ALA A 409 -7.26 -3.75 12.87
CA ALA A 409 -6.67 -3.47 11.58
C ALA A 409 -5.38 -2.65 11.73
N THR A 410 -4.33 -3.04 11.00
CA THR A 410 -3.04 -2.33 11.07
C THR A 410 -3.13 -0.92 10.51
N ARG A 411 -3.86 -0.76 9.40
CA ARG A 411 -4.07 0.53 8.72
C ARG A 411 -5.49 1.04 8.92
N ASP A 412 -5.65 2.34 8.68
CA ASP A 412 -6.96 3.00 8.71
C ASP A 412 -7.89 2.46 7.62
N PHE A 413 -9.19 2.59 7.88
CA PHE A 413 -10.25 2.11 6.99
C PHE A 413 -11.53 2.91 7.21
N VAL A 414 -12.50 2.76 6.31
CA VAL A 414 -13.80 3.39 6.43
C VAL A 414 -14.89 2.35 6.64
N ALA A 415 -15.78 2.62 7.58
CA ALA A 415 -17.01 1.86 7.80
C ALA A 415 -18.23 2.64 7.29
N VAL A 416 -19.16 1.92 6.67
CA VAL A 416 -20.39 2.46 6.09
C VAL A 416 -21.58 1.81 6.74
N TYR A 417 -22.49 2.62 7.23
CA TYR A 417 -23.73 2.14 7.81
C TYR A 417 -24.94 2.68 7.06
N ALA A 418 -26.01 1.89 6.98
CA ALA A 418 -27.30 2.37 6.50
C ALA A 418 -27.90 3.38 7.48
N ARG A 419 -28.56 4.42 6.93
CA ARG A 419 -29.32 5.42 7.69
C ARG A 419 -30.71 4.94 8.07
#